data_AF-Q8REG9-F1
#
_entry.id   AF-Q8REG9-F1
#
_cell.length_a   1.000
_cell.length_b   1.000
_cell.length_c   1.000
_cell.angle_alpha   90.00
_cell.angle_beta   90.00
_cell.angle_gamma   90.00
#
_symmetry.space_group_name_H-M   'P 1'
#
loop_
_entity.id
_entity.type
_entity.pdbx_description
1 polymer ?
#
loop_
_entity_poly.entity_id
_entity_poly.type
_entity_poly.pdbx_seq_one_letter_code
_entity_poly.pdbx_strand_id
1 'polypeptide(L)'
;MEGKMIYAKLKNIKTYKGINKNLDKAIDFIIEKKYLNASFGKNIIEGDSIYFNCPEKPVTRENTDLELEYHKKYIDIHIVLEGEENIVYTPFEDCIETQSYNIEGDYGLVKGKAQVEFIMNPKNFLLFFPEEPHLALLKVDTPKEIKKIIFKVEI
;
A
#
# COMPACT_ATOMS: atom_id res chain seq x y z
N MET A 1 -17.77 2.29 8.59
CA MET A 1 -17.76 1.03 7.82
C MET A 1 -16.55 0.28 8.32
N GLU A 2 -16.75 -0.93 8.86
CA GLU A 2 -15.66 -1.78 9.36
C GLU A 2 -14.58 -1.99 8.28
N GLY A 3 -13.31 -2.10 8.71
CA GLY A 3 -12.13 -2.17 7.84
C GLY A 3 -12.29 -3.19 6.70
N LYS A 4 -11.97 -2.74 5.49
CA LYS A 4 -12.09 -3.47 4.23
C LYS A 4 -10.73 -3.95 3.70
N MET A 5 -9.62 -3.67 4.39
CA MET A 5 -8.28 -4.08 3.98
C MET A 5 -8.19 -5.56 3.60
N ILE A 6 -7.41 -5.87 2.56
CA ILE A 6 -7.23 -7.24 2.06
C ILE A 6 -5.77 -7.63 2.18
N TYR A 7 -5.49 -8.61 3.04
CA TYR A 7 -4.20 -9.30 3.10
C TYR A 7 -4.33 -10.72 2.56
N ALA A 8 -3.67 -11.04 1.45
CA ALA A 8 -3.80 -12.34 0.82
C ALA A 8 -2.56 -12.74 -0.01
N LYS A 9 -2.53 -14.01 -0.44
CA LYS A 9 -1.51 -14.49 -1.38
C LYS A 9 -1.68 -13.77 -2.73
N LEU A 10 -0.59 -13.29 -3.32
CA LEU A 10 -0.59 -12.57 -4.60
C LEU A 10 -1.22 -13.41 -5.73
N LYS A 11 -0.98 -14.73 -5.73
CA LYS A 11 -1.60 -15.65 -6.71
C LYS A 11 -3.14 -15.67 -6.68
N ASN A 12 -3.75 -15.21 -5.60
CA ASN A 12 -5.19 -15.15 -5.43
C ASN A 12 -5.77 -13.77 -5.76
N ILE A 13 -4.98 -12.77 -6.15
CA ILE A 13 -5.46 -11.40 -6.33
C ILE A 13 -6.67 -11.28 -7.29
N LYS A 14 -6.77 -12.16 -8.28
CA LYS A 14 -7.90 -12.24 -9.21
C LYS A 14 -9.27 -12.45 -8.54
N THR A 15 -9.31 -12.99 -7.31
CA THR A 15 -10.59 -13.22 -6.59
C THR A 15 -11.22 -11.93 -6.10
N TYR A 16 -10.47 -10.82 -6.11
CA TYR A 16 -10.92 -9.51 -5.64
C TYR A 16 -11.37 -8.60 -6.79
N LYS A 17 -11.55 -9.15 -8.00
CA LYS A 17 -12.22 -8.45 -9.10
C LYS A 17 -13.71 -8.25 -8.80
N GLY A 18 -14.32 -7.26 -9.44
CA GLY A 18 -15.73 -6.90 -9.31
C GLY A 18 -16.02 -5.87 -8.21
N ILE A 19 -15.01 -5.44 -7.45
CA ILE A 19 -15.16 -4.40 -6.42
C ILE A 19 -15.23 -3.01 -7.05
N ASN A 20 -14.32 -2.72 -8.00
CA ASN A 20 -14.25 -1.45 -8.72
C ASN A 20 -13.62 -1.67 -10.09
N LYS A 21 -14.10 -0.98 -11.13
CA LYS A 21 -13.60 -1.13 -12.52
C LYS A 21 -12.10 -0.81 -12.67
N ASN A 22 -11.60 0.16 -11.92
CA ASN A 22 -10.19 0.54 -11.95
C ASN A 22 -9.33 -0.50 -11.22
N LEU A 23 -9.85 -1.06 -10.11
CA LEU A 23 -9.21 -2.17 -9.42
C LEU A 23 -9.12 -3.40 -10.32
N ASP A 24 -10.15 -3.72 -11.08
CA ASP A 24 -10.14 -4.84 -12.03
C ASP A 24 -9.03 -4.68 -13.08
N LYS A 25 -8.85 -3.48 -13.63
CA LYS A 25 -7.77 -3.16 -14.57
C LYS A 25 -6.38 -3.25 -13.93
N ALA A 26 -6.22 -2.75 -12.70
CA ALA A 26 -4.97 -2.87 -11.96
C ALA A 26 -4.64 -4.34 -11.66
N ILE A 27 -5.63 -5.14 -11.28
CA ILE A 27 -5.50 -6.59 -11.07
C ILE A 27 -5.06 -7.29 -12.36
N ASP A 28 -5.64 -6.95 -13.51
CA ASP A 28 -5.23 -7.51 -14.80
C ASP A 28 -3.76 -7.17 -15.11
N PHE A 29 -3.34 -5.93 -14.88
CA PHE A 29 -1.95 -5.49 -15.03
C PHE A 29 -0.99 -6.27 -14.10
N ILE A 30 -1.41 -6.55 -12.86
CA ILE A 30 -0.66 -7.34 -11.88
C ILE A 30 -0.55 -8.81 -12.31
N ILE A 31 -1.65 -9.42 -12.75
CA ILE A 31 -1.67 -10.83 -13.19
C ILE A 31 -0.76 -11.04 -14.40
N GLU A 32 -0.77 -10.07 -15.33
CA GLU A 32 0.10 -10.05 -16.51
C GLU A 32 1.56 -9.72 -16.18
N LYS A 33 1.86 -9.39 -14.92
CA LYS A 33 3.20 -9.03 -14.42
C LYS A 33 3.86 -7.88 -15.17
N LYS A 34 3.06 -6.99 -15.76
CA LYS A 34 3.56 -5.84 -16.55
C LYS A 34 4.39 -4.86 -15.70
N TYR A 35 4.18 -4.85 -14.39
CA TYR A 35 4.94 -4.04 -13.44
C TYR A 35 6.41 -4.46 -13.27
N LEU A 36 6.82 -5.64 -13.77
CA LEU A 36 8.24 -6.06 -13.66
C LEU A 36 9.18 -5.24 -14.54
N ASN A 37 8.65 -4.47 -15.50
CA ASN A 37 9.41 -3.56 -16.37
C ASN A 37 9.39 -2.10 -15.86
N ALA A 38 9.10 -1.90 -14.58
CA ALA A 38 8.95 -0.57 -14.00
C ALA A 38 10.22 0.26 -14.06
N SER A 39 10.04 1.56 -14.31
CA SER A 39 11.05 2.58 -14.01
C SER A 39 10.94 3.00 -12.55
N PHE A 40 12.02 3.51 -11.96
CA PHE A 40 11.92 4.13 -10.64
C PHE A 40 11.00 5.36 -10.67
N GLY A 41 10.27 5.60 -9.58
CA GLY A 41 9.27 6.65 -9.46
C GLY A 41 7.86 6.23 -9.91
N LYS A 42 7.08 7.21 -10.40
CA LYS A 42 5.68 7.03 -10.82
C LYS A 42 5.61 6.39 -12.21
N ASN A 43 4.90 5.28 -12.33
CA ASN A 43 4.64 4.56 -13.59
C ASN A 43 3.14 4.64 -13.90
N ILE A 44 2.77 5.29 -14.99
CA ILE A 44 1.38 5.51 -15.39
C ILE A 44 0.84 4.28 -16.12
N ILE A 45 -0.34 3.81 -15.72
CA ILE A 45 -1.09 2.75 -16.42
C ILE A 45 -2.27 3.36 -17.17
N GLU A 46 -3.06 4.19 -16.51
CA GLU A 46 -4.22 4.86 -17.10
C GLU A 46 -4.41 6.25 -16.47
N GLY A 47 -3.82 7.28 -17.11
CA GLY A 47 -3.89 8.67 -16.64
C GLY A 47 -3.49 8.78 -15.17
N ASP A 48 -4.30 9.52 -14.40
CA ASP A 48 -4.16 9.58 -12.95
C ASP A 48 -5.04 8.55 -12.22
N SER A 49 -5.93 7.84 -12.91
CA SER A 49 -6.84 6.87 -12.29
C SER A 49 -6.11 5.59 -11.84
N ILE A 50 -5.07 5.18 -12.56
CA ILE A 50 -4.28 3.99 -12.21
C ILE A 50 -2.81 4.26 -12.51
N TYR A 51 -1.98 4.17 -11.48
CA TYR A 51 -0.53 4.22 -11.58
C TYR A 51 0.10 3.39 -10.46
N PHE A 52 1.41 3.23 -10.48
CA PHE A 52 2.13 2.66 -9.35
C PHE A 52 3.47 3.33 -9.14
N ASN A 53 3.91 3.37 -7.89
CA ASN A 53 5.21 3.89 -7.51
C ASN A 53 6.20 2.73 -7.34
N CYS A 54 7.39 2.88 -7.91
CA CYS A 54 8.52 1.97 -7.75
C CYS A 54 9.69 2.74 -7.09
N PRO A 55 9.84 2.68 -5.76
CA PRO A 55 10.95 3.35 -5.10
C PRO A 55 12.31 2.77 -5.54
N GLU A 56 13.32 3.63 -5.69
CA GLU A 56 14.64 3.22 -6.22
C GLU A 56 15.43 2.32 -5.25
N LYS A 57 15.59 2.77 -4.00
CA LYS A 57 16.33 2.04 -2.95
C LYS A 57 15.60 2.18 -1.61
N PRO A 58 14.38 1.63 -1.47
CA PRO A 58 13.65 1.72 -0.23
C PRO A 58 14.34 0.85 0.83
N VAL A 59 14.59 1.43 2.01
CA VAL A 59 15.16 0.74 3.16
C VAL A 59 14.11 0.64 4.25
N THR A 60 13.86 -0.57 4.76
CA THR A 60 12.96 -0.75 5.90
C THR A 60 13.57 -0.14 7.16
N ARG A 61 12.77 0.44 8.04
CA ARG A 61 13.23 1.14 9.24
C ARG A 61 12.54 0.64 10.52
N GLU A 62 13.07 1.07 11.66
CA GLU A 62 12.42 0.86 12.95
C GLU A 62 11.05 1.55 13.00
N ASN A 63 10.14 1.00 13.80
CA ASN A 63 8.84 1.60 14.02
C ASN A 63 8.94 2.71 15.08
N THR A 64 9.45 3.87 14.66
CA THR A 64 9.54 5.06 15.52
C THR A 64 8.40 6.02 15.20
N ASP A 65 7.77 6.56 16.24
CA ASP A 65 6.68 7.55 16.21
C ASP A 65 5.30 7.10 15.72
N LEU A 66 5.17 5.94 15.06
CA LEU A 66 3.89 5.35 14.62
C LEU A 66 2.98 6.36 13.90
N GLU A 67 3.56 7.17 13.02
CA GLU A 67 2.80 8.09 12.19
C GLU A 67 2.33 7.36 10.93
N LEU A 68 1.04 7.08 10.86
CA LEU A 68 0.40 6.35 9.78
C LEU A 68 -0.16 7.35 8.76
N GLU A 69 -0.04 6.99 7.48
CA GLU A 69 -0.70 7.71 6.40
C GLU A 69 -2.06 7.10 6.09
N TYR A 70 -2.99 7.93 5.62
CA TYR A 70 -4.25 7.49 5.07
C TYR A 70 -4.58 8.28 3.80
N HIS A 71 -5.38 7.68 2.92
CA HIS A 71 -5.77 8.25 1.62
C HIS A 71 -7.29 8.41 1.55
N LYS A 72 -7.79 9.29 0.66
CA LYS A 72 -9.24 9.43 0.41
C LYS A 72 -9.63 9.12 -1.03
N LYS A 73 -8.69 9.19 -1.97
CA LYS A 73 -8.94 9.03 -3.41
C LYS A 73 -8.49 7.67 -3.94
N TYR A 74 -7.32 7.19 -3.53
CA TYR A 74 -6.73 5.96 -4.05
C TYR A 74 -6.81 4.81 -3.04
N ILE A 75 -7.08 3.61 -3.56
CA ILE A 75 -6.64 2.36 -2.94
C ILE A 75 -5.13 2.25 -3.09
N ASP A 76 -4.47 1.74 -2.05
CA ASP A 76 -3.08 1.30 -2.08
C ASP A 76 -2.99 -0.21 -2.20
N ILE A 77 -2.17 -0.73 -3.13
CA ILE A 77 -1.81 -2.15 -3.19
C ILE A 77 -0.30 -2.29 -3.05
N HIS A 78 0.14 -2.73 -1.88
CA HIS A 78 1.55 -3.00 -1.60
C HIS A 78 1.93 -4.41 -2.07
N ILE A 79 3.01 -4.47 -2.86
CA ILE A 79 3.63 -5.72 -3.31
C ILE A 79 5.14 -5.61 -3.12
N VAL A 80 5.71 -6.52 -2.34
CA VAL A 80 7.16 -6.69 -2.22
C VAL A 80 7.65 -7.56 -3.40
N LEU A 81 8.68 -7.12 -4.10
CA LEU A 81 9.32 -7.84 -5.21
C LEU A 81 10.52 -8.66 -4.72
N GLU A 82 11.28 -8.11 -3.77
CA GLU A 82 12.47 -8.73 -3.19
C GLU A 82 12.61 -8.29 -1.73
N GLY A 83 12.97 -9.21 -0.84
CA GLY A 83 13.06 -8.96 0.60
C GLY A 83 11.72 -9.11 1.32
N GLU A 84 11.56 -8.37 2.41
CA GLU A 84 10.38 -8.38 3.27
C GLU A 84 10.27 -7.06 4.03
N GLU A 85 9.04 -6.67 4.36
CA GLU A 85 8.75 -5.52 5.22
C GLU A 85 7.60 -5.88 6.17
N ASN A 86 7.51 -5.14 7.26
CA ASN A 86 6.29 -5.03 8.04
C ASN A 86 5.48 -3.81 7.56
N ILE A 87 4.16 -3.98 7.55
CA ILE A 87 3.20 -2.88 7.41
C ILE A 87 2.25 -2.96 8.60
N VAL A 88 2.07 -1.86 9.32
CA VAL A 88 1.10 -1.79 10.42
C VAL A 88 -0.16 -1.05 10.01
N TYR A 89 -1.26 -1.39 10.66
CA TYR A 89 -2.58 -0.79 10.48
C TYR A 89 -3.20 -0.44 11.83
N THR A 90 -3.93 0.67 11.85
CA THR A 90 -4.77 1.10 12.97
C THR A 90 -6.06 1.68 12.39
N PRO A 91 -7.25 1.27 12.89
CA PRO A 91 -8.52 1.89 12.50
C PRO A 91 -8.49 3.41 12.71
N PHE A 92 -9.15 4.14 11.82
CA PHE A 92 -9.10 5.60 11.83
C PHE A 92 -9.69 6.19 13.12
N GLU A 93 -10.77 5.60 13.63
CA GLU A 93 -11.43 5.97 14.88
C GLU A 93 -10.54 5.84 16.12
N ASP A 94 -9.49 5.02 16.04
CA ASP A 94 -8.53 4.78 17.12
C ASP A 94 -7.25 5.64 16.96
N CYS A 95 -7.26 6.58 16.01
CA CYS A 95 -6.15 7.46 15.69
C CYS A 95 -6.44 8.93 16.07
N ILE A 96 -5.37 9.70 16.25
CA ILE A 96 -5.40 11.15 16.40
C ILE A 96 -4.73 11.77 15.17
N GLU A 97 -5.43 12.66 14.47
CA GLU A 97 -4.86 13.35 13.30
C GLU A 97 -3.69 14.26 13.69
N THR A 98 -2.55 14.09 13.01
CA THR A 98 -1.34 14.90 13.20
C THR A 98 -1.07 15.82 12.02
N GLN A 99 -1.55 15.46 10.82
CA GLN A 99 -1.53 16.31 9.64
C GLN A 99 -2.87 16.20 8.91
N SER A 100 -3.53 17.34 8.71
CA SER A 100 -4.77 17.40 7.95
C SER A 100 -4.56 16.95 6.50
N TYR A 101 -5.60 16.32 5.96
CA TYR A 101 -5.60 15.77 4.61
C TYR A 101 -5.22 16.81 3.53
N ASN A 102 -4.22 16.47 2.73
CA ASN A 102 -3.79 17.19 1.54
C ASN A 102 -4.47 16.61 0.29
N ILE A 103 -5.29 17.43 -0.37
CA ILE A 103 -6.08 17.01 -1.54
C ILE A 103 -5.19 16.70 -2.75
N GLU A 104 -4.11 17.47 -2.96
CA GLU A 104 -3.24 17.32 -4.13
C GLU A 104 -2.39 16.06 -4.07
N GLY A 105 -1.90 15.71 -2.88
CA GLY A 105 -1.09 14.53 -2.61
C GLY A 105 -1.89 13.28 -2.24
N ASP A 106 -3.21 13.41 -2.03
CA ASP A 106 -4.09 12.37 -1.50
C ASP A 106 -3.56 11.72 -0.22
N TYR A 107 -3.17 12.49 0.79
CA TYR A 107 -2.78 11.90 2.08
C TYR A 107 -3.02 12.82 3.26
N GLY A 108 -3.30 12.22 4.42
CA GLY A 108 -3.19 12.85 5.74
C GLY A 108 -2.37 11.95 6.66
N LEU A 109 -1.97 12.49 7.82
CA LEU A 109 -1.19 11.74 8.81
C LEU A 109 -1.93 11.65 10.13
N VAL A 110 -1.85 10.50 10.77
CA VAL A 110 -2.44 10.23 12.07
C VAL A 110 -1.45 9.45 12.95
N LYS A 111 -1.64 9.51 14.26
CA LYS A 111 -0.95 8.65 15.22
C LYS A 111 -1.93 7.78 15.96
N GLY A 112 -1.61 6.50 16.07
CA GLY A 112 -2.39 5.51 16.79
C GLY A 112 -1.52 4.33 17.17
N LYS A 113 -1.92 3.59 18.22
CA LYS A 113 -1.24 2.35 18.57
C LYS A 113 -1.48 1.33 17.46
N ALA A 114 -0.41 0.77 16.89
CA ALA A 114 -0.52 -0.33 15.93
C ALA A 114 -1.39 -1.45 16.49
N GLN A 115 -2.46 -1.78 15.77
CA GLN A 115 -3.37 -2.86 16.15
C GLN A 115 -3.08 -4.16 15.40
N VAL A 116 -2.64 -4.03 14.14
CA VAL A 116 -2.30 -5.17 13.29
C VAL A 116 -0.94 -4.91 12.64
N GLU A 117 -0.14 -5.98 12.51
CA GLU A 117 1.13 -5.99 11.80
C GLU A 117 1.10 -7.09 10.74
N PHE A 118 1.49 -6.75 9.51
CA PHE A 118 1.51 -7.63 8.36
C PHE A 118 2.95 -7.82 7.86
N ILE A 119 3.43 -9.06 7.89
CA ILE A 119 4.70 -9.43 7.26
C ILE A 119 4.49 -9.61 5.76
N MET A 120 5.04 -8.70 4.97
CA MET A 120 4.99 -8.67 3.52
C MET A 120 6.22 -9.33 2.90
N ASN A 121 6.03 -10.13 1.86
CA ASN A 121 7.09 -10.75 1.07
C ASN A 121 6.56 -11.03 -0.37
N PRO A 122 7.37 -11.55 -1.31
CA PRO A 122 6.95 -11.73 -2.71
C PRO A 122 5.76 -12.66 -2.96
N LYS A 123 5.23 -13.35 -1.93
CA LYS A 123 4.10 -14.27 -2.05
C LYS A 123 2.76 -13.62 -1.72
N ASN A 124 2.73 -12.43 -1.12
CA ASN A 124 1.52 -11.77 -0.65
C ASN A 124 1.37 -10.35 -1.19
N PHE A 125 0.16 -9.82 -1.06
CA PHE A 125 -0.16 -8.42 -1.28
C PHE A 125 -1.01 -7.92 -0.11
N LEU A 126 -0.96 -6.61 0.12
CA LEU A 126 -1.80 -5.93 1.08
C LEU A 126 -2.46 -4.76 0.38
N LEU A 127 -3.79 -4.70 0.46
CA LEU A 127 -4.60 -3.66 -0.13
C LEU A 127 -5.28 -2.86 0.97
N PHE A 128 -5.13 -1.54 0.93
CA PHE A 128 -5.84 -0.59 1.78
C PHE A 128 -6.82 0.23 0.96
N PHE A 129 -8.06 0.30 1.42
CA PHE A 129 -9.05 1.24 0.93
C PHE A 129 -8.81 2.64 1.49
N PRO A 130 -9.42 3.67 0.89
CA PRO A 130 -9.49 4.98 1.50
C PRO A 130 -9.94 4.94 2.96
N GLU A 131 -9.36 5.84 3.75
CA GLU A 131 -9.56 6.00 5.19
C GLU A 131 -9.06 4.81 6.04
N GLU A 132 -8.12 4.01 5.52
CA GLU A 132 -7.44 2.96 6.28
C GLU A 132 -5.99 3.36 6.61
N PRO A 133 -5.72 3.90 7.82
CA PRO A 133 -4.37 4.31 8.22
C PRO A 133 -3.39 3.14 8.24
N HIS A 134 -2.26 3.33 7.57
CA HIS A 134 -1.20 2.33 7.51
C HIS A 134 0.19 2.96 7.54
N LEU A 135 1.18 2.18 7.94
CA LEU A 135 2.59 2.58 7.93
C LEU A 135 3.44 1.44 7.39
N ALA A 136 4.02 1.66 6.21
CA ALA A 136 4.85 0.68 5.51
C ALA A 136 6.36 0.92 5.72
N LEU A 137 7.18 0.09 5.07
CA LEU A 137 8.65 0.12 5.16
C LEU A 137 9.17 -0.05 6.59
N LEU A 138 8.49 -0.86 7.41
CA LEU A 138 9.00 -1.27 8.71
C LEU A 138 9.85 -2.52 8.55
N LYS A 139 10.88 -2.65 9.37
CA LYS A 139 11.71 -3.86 9.38
C LYS A 139 10.93 -5.06 9.92
N VAL A 140 11.33 -6.25 9.50
CA VAL A 140 10.93 -7.51 10.16
C VAL A 140 11.93 -7.79 11.28
N ASP A 141 13.18 -8.13 10.93
CA ASP A 141 14.24 -8.36 11.91
C ASP A 141 15.17 -7.14 12.05
N THR A 142 15.84 -6.79 10.95
CA THR A 142 16.80 -5.69 10.85
C THR A 142 16.47 -4.80 9.66
N PRO A 143 16.80 -3.49 9.70
CA PRO A 143 16.75 -2.63 8.54
C PRO A 143 17.50 -3.22 7.34
N LYS A 144 16.87 -3.24 6.17
CA LYS A 144 17.47 -3.71 4.91
C LYS A 144 16.84 -3.02 3.71
N GLU A 145 17.60 -2.92 2.65
CA GLU A 145 17.08 -2.53 1.34
C GLU A 145 16.16 -3.63 0.80
N ILE A 146 15.04 -3.23 0.22
CA ILE A 146 14.07 -4.13 -0.42
C ILE A 146 13.71 -3.62 -1.81
N LYS A 147 12.99 -4.42 -2.59
CA LYS A 147 12.29 -3.94 -3.79
C LYS A 147 10.80 -4.07 -3.58
N LYS A 148 10.05 -3.02 -3.85
CA LYS A 148 8.58 -3.02 -3.74
C LYS A 148 7.95 -2.11 -4.77
N ILE A 149 6.66 -2.28 -4.96
CA ILE A 149 5.80 -1.36 -5.69
C ILE A 149 4.53 -1.10 -4.90
N ILE A 150 3.94 0.06 -5.14
CA ILE A 150 2.67 0.47 -4.54
C ILE A 150 1.76 0.93 -5.67
N PHE A 151 0.74 0.15 -6.00
CA PHE A 151 -0.29 0.60 -6.93
C PHE A 151 -1.20 1.59 -6.23
N LYS A 152 -1.59 2.63 -6.98
CA LYS A 152 -2.57 3.64 -6.61
C LYS A 152 -3.74 3.49 -7.59
N VAL A 153 -4.92 3.18 -7.05
CA VAL A 153 -6.12 2.87 -7.85
C VAL A 153 -7.27 3.75 -7.41
N GLU A 154 -7.70 4.68 -8.27
CA GLU A 154 -8.80 5.61 -7.97
C GLU A 154 -10.10 4.83 -7.83
N ILE A 155 -10.88 5.13 -6.78
CA ILE A 155 -12.20 4.50 -6.55
C ILE A 155 -13.38 5.41 -6.85
#